data_AF-A0A955W453-F1
#
_entry.id   AF-A0A955W453-F1
#
_cell.length_a   1.000
_cell.length_b   1.000
_cell.length_c   1.000
_cell.angle_alpha   90.00
_cell.angle_beta   90.00
_cell.angle_gamma   90.00
#
_symmetry.space_group_name_H-M   'P 1'
#
loop_
_entity.id
_entity.type
_entity.pdbx_description
1 polymer ?
#
loop_
_entity_poly.entity_id
_entity_poly.type
_entity_poly.pdbx_seq_one_letter_code
_entity_poly.pdbx_strand_id
1 'polypeptide(L)'
;MTMMDERRRGSRVERVRARARVWAGMLMVVVATAGCGSSHPERTPDGGVGVCEGLFGLPNDKTGLTAEQCQPQCTCGGQVWKAKVWDEASVQALREWTLLDPPSGLSADPYLDAPPAVPDGSVCAVVVVDHDKKTYRLKTFASWDAAEAAGAIVTHGGICGLCSPLSDLAVYAGEKDLTTPVRACGLQNLGDFDGDKQCLLQLGFSSPCADIWAYNTMHTATVCNQICLSLLDAPYNVADGGINDCLACDEHMSGPVFKAYAGRTRRNTGVPSAICRPCSTVLHIEHDYE
;
A
#
# COMPACT_ATOMS: atom_id res chain seq x y z
N MET A 1 -67.43 -11.90 -33.57
CA MET A 1 -67.10 -10.49 -33.36
C MET A 1 -65.70 -10.27 -33.92
N THR A 2 -65.70 -9.76 -35.16
CA THR A 2 -64.66 -9.18 -36.05
C THR A 2 -63.27 -8.93 -35.43
N MET A 3 -62.11 -9.39 -35.93
CA MET A 3 -61.48 -9.45 -37.28
C MET A 3 -61.28 -8.10 -38.01
N MET A 4 -60.01 -7.88 -38.41
CA MET A 4 -59.45 -7.01 -39.49
C MET A 4 -59.28 -5.49 -39.26
N ASP A 5 -58.06 -4.97 -39.50
CA ASP A 5 -57.72 -3.98 -40.58
C ASP A 5 -56.23 -3.59 -40.51
N GLU A 6 -55.35 -4.03 -41.44
CA GLU A 6 -54.94 -3.41 -42.71
C GLU A 6 -54.10 -2.11 -42.65
N ARG A 7 -52.82 -2.28 -43.05
CA ARG A 7 -52.09 -1.54 -44.10
C ARG A 7 -52.44 -0.05 -44.34
N ARG A 8 -51.41 0.80 -44.25
CA ARG A 8 -51.20 1.86 -45.25
C ARG A 8 -49.74 1.98 -45.73
N ARG A 9 -49.60 1.83 -47.05
CA ARG A 9 -48.46 2.17 -47.91
C ARG A 9 -48.51 3.66 -48.30
N GLY A 10 -47.34 4.22 -48.62
CA GLY A 10 -47.12 5.40 -49.49
C GLY A 10 -45.72 5.94 -49.22
N SER A 11 -44.67 5.81 -50.04
CA SER A 11 -44.41 6.04 -51.49
C SER A 11 -44.26 7.53 -51.90
N ARG A 12 -43.01 7.94 -52.16
CA ARG A 12 -42.49 8.91 -53.18
C ARG A 12 -41.11 9.40 -52.69
N VAL A 13 -39.97 9.04 -53.29
CA VAL A 13 -39.44 9.46 -54.62
C VAL A 13 -39.47 10.99 -54.78
N GLU A 14 -38.34 11.68 -54.61
CA GLU A 14 -37.62 12.34 -55.73
C GLU A 14 -36.28 13.02 -55.34
N ARG A 15 -35.37 12.94 -56.30
CA ARG A 15 -33.99 13.44 -56.45
C ARG A 15 -33.81 14.96 -56.25
N VAL A 16 -32.66 15.40 -55.71
CA VAL A 16 -31.92 16.58 -56.25
C VAL A 16 -30.38 16.45 -56.07
N ARG A 17 -29.73 16.39 -57.24
CA ARG A 17 -28.41 16.87 -57.71
C ARG A 17 -27.26 17.27 -56.77
N ALA A 18 -26.12 16.67 -57.10
CA ALA A 18 -24.72 17.08 -57.04
C ALA A 18 -24.37 18.58 -56.88
N ARG A 19 -23.35 18.83 -56.06
CA ARG A 19 -22.31 19.84 -56.31
C ARG A 19 -20.94 19.33 -55.86
N ALA A 20 -20.02 19.27 -56.81
CA ALA A 20 -18.59 19.14 -56.58
C ALA A 20 -18.04 20.41 -55.93
N ARG A 21 -17.16 20.24 -54.93
CA ARG A 21 -16.12 21.22 -54.60
C ARG A 21 -14.84 20.47 -54.21
N VAL A 22 -13.85 20.65 -55.08
CA VAL A 22 -12.41 20.62 -54.81
C VAL A 22 -12.11 21.33 -53.49
N TRP A 23 -11.09 20.90 -52.73
CA TRP A 23 -10.05 21.77 -52.16
C TRP A 23 -9.06 21.00 -51.27
N ALA A 24 -7.79 21.40 -51.45
CA ALA A 24 -6.66 21.32 -50.53
C ALA A 24 -6.10 19.95 -50.13
N GLY A 25 -4.95 19.63 -50.75
CA GLY A 25 -3.99 18.70 -50.17
C GLY A 25 -3.48 19.21 -48.83
N MET A 26 -3.38 18.30 -47.87
CA MET A 26 -2.74 18.52 -46.60
C MET A 26 -1.53 17.60 -46.53
N LEU A 27 -0.36 18.24 -46.59
CA LEU A 27 0.96 17.66 -46.40
C LEU A 27 1.03 17.05 -44.99
N MET A 28 1.16 15.73 -44.87
CA MET A 28 1.48 15.09 -43.60
C MET A 28 2.91 15.47 -43.22
N VAL A 29 3.05 16.40 -42.28
CA VAL A 29 4.29 16.57 -41.52
C VAL A 29 4.27 15.51 -40.42
N VAL A 30 5.03 14.45 -40.61
CA VAL A 30 5.35 13.49 -39.53
C VAL A 30 6.35 14.19 -38.61
N VAL A 31 5.84 14.79 -37.54
CA VAL A 31 6.67 15.22 -36.40
C VAL A 31 7.01 13.96 -35.63
N ALA A 32 8.25 13.48 -35.80
CA ALA A 32 8.84 12.51 -34.90
C ALA A 32 9.06 13.20 -33.55
N THR A 33 8.08 13.09 -32.65
CA THR A 33 8.29 13.41 -31.24
C THR A 33 9.26 12.38 -30.70
N ALA A 34 10.52 12.78 -30.52
CA ALA A 34 11.43 12.11 -29.61
C ALA A 34 10.82 12.26 -28.21
N GLY A 35 9.98 11.30 -27.82
CA GLY A 35 9.55 11.16 -26.45
C GLY A 35 10.79 10.88 -25.62
N CYS A 36 11.12 11.79 -24.72
CA CYS A 36 11.99 11.48 -23.59
C CYS A 36 11.27 10.40 -22.79
N GLY A 37 11.55 9.14 -23.10
CA GLY A 37 11.21 8.02 -22.23
C GLY A 37 11.99 8.22 -20.96
N SER A 38 11.32 8.63 -19.88
CA SER A 38 11.80 8.50 -18.53
C SER A 38 12.00 7.01 -18.27
N SER A 39 13.23 6.54 -18.46
CA SER A 39 13.66 5.20 -18.09
C SER A 39 13.68 5.10 -16.57
N HIS A 40 12.52 4.87 -15.95
CA HIS A 40 12.48 4.39 -14.58
C HIS A 40 13.07 2.96 -14.60
N PRO A 41 14.10 2.66 -13.78
CA PRO A 41 14.58 1.29 -13.66
C PRO A 41 13.39 0.40 -13.25
N GLU A 42 13.22 -0.69 -13.99
CA GLU A 42 12.18 -1.71 -13.88
C GLU A 42 11.94 -2.13 -12.42
N ARG A 43 10.68 -2.15 -11.97
CA ARG A 43 10.30 -2.34 -10.56
C ARG A 43 9.12 -3.29 -10.45
N THR A 44 9.21 -4.22 -9.52
CA THR A 44 8.36 -5.40 -9.58
C THR A 44 7.62 -5.67 -8.29
N PRO A 45 6.30 -5.91 -8.39
CA PRO A 45 5.63 -6.93 -7.61
C PRO A 45 5.74 -8.35 -8.21
N ASP A 46 6.14 -8.53 -9.50
CA ASP A 46 6.64 -9.81 -10.09
C ASP A 46 7.08 -9.69 -11.60
N GLY A 47 8.13 -8.95 -11.96
CA GLY A 47 8.37 -8.58 -13.38
C GLY A 47 9.79 -8.18 -13.79
N GLY A 48 10.80 -8.93 -13.34
CA GLY A 48 12.16 -8.90 -13.91
C GLY A 48 13.15 -7.88 -13.34
N VAL A 49 13.50 -7.97 -12.06
CA VAL A 49 14.86 -7.60 -11.62
C VAL A 49 15.44 -8.83 -10.94
N GLY A 50 16.66 -9.23 -11.31
CA GLY A 50 17.29 -10.44 -10.79
C GLY A 50 17.31 -10.52 -9.27
N VAL A 51 17.64 -11.70 -8.72
CA VAL A 51 17.69 -12.01 -7.28
C VAL A 51 18.09 -10.79 -6.43
N CYS A 52 17.18 -10.36 -5.56
CA CYS A 52 17.45 -9.29 -4.59
C CYS A 52 18.23 -9.86 -3.41
N GLU A 53 19.40 -9.29 -3.14
CA GLU A 53 20.27 -9.72 -2.05
C GLU A 53 20.24 -8.75 -0.86
N GLY A 54 20.46 -9.30 0.33
CA GLY A 54 20.59 -8.53 1.57
C GLY A 54 19.29 -8.39 2.37
N LEU A 55 19.43 -7.72 3.52
CA LEU A 55 18.32 -7.39 4.41
C LEU A 55 18.03 -5.89 4.37
N PHE A 56 16.75 -5.58 4.26
CA PHE A 56 16.20 -4.24 4.27
C PHE A 56 15.68 -3.86 5.65
N GLY A 57 16.11 -2.71 6.16
CA GLY A 57 15.63 -2.17 7.44
C GLY A 57 16.48 -1.01 7.97
N LEU A 58 16.19 -0.58 9.20
CA LEU A 58 16.91 0.43 9.96
C LEU A 58 17.22 -0.16 11.35
N PRO A 59 18.31 -0.93 11.49
CA PRO A 59 18.59 -1.63 12.74
C PRO A 59 18.80 -0.68 13.91
N ASN A 60 18.33 -1.09 15.09
CA ASN A 60 18.55 -0.46 16.39
C ASN A 60 18.97 -1.51 17.43
N ASP A 61 19.09 -1.11 18.70
CA ASP A 61 19.51 -1.99 19.81
C ASP A 61 18.59 -3.20 20.04
N LYS A 62 17.34 -3.15 19.56
CA LYS A 62 16.37 -4.25 19.66
C LYS A 62 16.37 -5.14 18.42
N THR A 63 17.00 -4.74 17.32
CA THR A 63 17.00 -5.52 16.07
C THR A 63 17.79 -6.82 16.20
N GLY A 64 18.96 -6.80 16.83
CA GLY A 64 19.86 -7.96 16.88
C GLY A 64 20.75 -8.14 15.64
N LEU A 65 20.77 -7.16 14.73
CA LEU A 65 21.63 -7.11 13.55
C LEU A 65 22.33 -5.75 13.47
N THR A 66 23.49 -5.72 12.82
CA THR A 66 24.25 -4.47 12.60
C THR A 66 23.80 -3.75 11.32
N ALA A 67 24.24 -2.50 11.17
CA ALA A 67 24.01 -1.70 9.95
C ALA A 67 24.69 -2.30 8.71
N GLU A 68 25.72 -3.14 8.86
CA GLU A 68 26.34 -3.86 7.75
C GLU A 68 25.47 -5.02 7.28
N GLN A 69 24.74 -5.67 8.20
CA GLN A 69 23.86 -6.81 7.90
C GLN A 69 22.51 -6.36 7.34
N CYS A 70 22.04 -5.16 7.72
CA CYS A 70 20.72 -4.66 7.39
C CYS A 70 20.74 -3.16 7.08
N GLN A 71 20.29 -2.79 5.89
CA GLN A 71 20.40 -1.42 5.37
C GLN A 71 19.08 -0.92 4.80
N PRO A 72 18.84 0.41 4.73
CA PRO A 72 17.65 0.98 4.08
C PRO A 72 17.79 1.00 2.55
N GLN A 73 18.37 -0.05 1.98
CA GLN A 73 18.62 -0.21 0.55
C GLN A 73 18.62 -1.68 0.16
N CYS A 74 18.34 -1.96 -1.11
CA CYS A 74 18.37 -3.30 -1.68
C CYS A 74 19.16 -3.29 -2.99
N THR A 75 19.88 -4.39 -3.25
CA THR A 75 20.55 -4.61 -4.53
C THR A 75 19.83 -5.74 -5.27
N CYS A 76 19.19 -5.42 -6.39
CA CYS A 76 18.45 -6.38 -7.21
C CYS A 76 19.00 -6.32 -8.63
N GLY A 77 19.43 -7.47 -9.18
CA GLY A 77 20.01 -7.52 -10.52
C GLY A 77 21.19 -6.55 -10.75
N GLY A 78 21.96 -6.25 -9.70
CA GLY A 78 23.07 -5.28 -9.74
C GLY A 78 22.67 -3.81 -9.63
N GLN A 79 21.38 -3.50 -9.55
CA GLN A 79 20.88 -2.14 -9.32
C GLN A 79 20.60 -1.91 -7.84
N VAL A 80 21.05 -0.77 -7.32
CA VAL A 80 20.81 -0.37 -5.93
C VAL A 80 19.59 0.54 -5.87
N TRP A 81 18.57 0.11 -5.14
CA TRP A 81 17.45 0.96 -4.72
C TRP A 81 17.66 1.38 -3.26
N LYS A 82 17.42 2.65 -2.95
CA LYS A 82 17.50 3.20 -1.59
C LYS A 82 16.13 3.73 -1.19
N ALA A 83 15.67 3.37 0.00
CA ALA A 83 14.41 3.90 0.51
C ALA A 83 14.51 5.41 0.79
N LYS A 84 13.38 6.09 0.68
CA LYS A 84 13.24 7.48 1.09
C LYS A 84 13.64 7.64 2.56
N VAL A 85 14.46 8.64 2.84
CA VAL A 85 14.74 9.08 4.21
C VAL A 85 13.58 9.96 4.65
N TRP A 86 12.94 9.57 5.75
CA TRP A 86 11.84 10.30 6.36
C TRP A 86 12.36 11.14 7.53
N ASP A 87 12.47 12.45 7.30
CA ASP A 87 12.68 13.45 8.33
C ASP A 87 11.33 13.98 8.86
N GLU A 88 11.38 14.80 9.91
CA GLU A 88 10.18 15.37 10.53
C GLU A 88 9.32 16.18 9.53
N ALA A 89 9.96 16.93 8.64
CA ALA A 89 9.28 17.75 7.65
C ALA A 89 8.52 16.89 6.62
N SER A 90 9.13 15.83 6.10
CA SER A 90 8.49 14.93 5.14
C SER A 90 7.38 14.08 5.80
N VAL A 91 7.54 13.69 7.06
CA VAL A 91 6.47 13.03 7.83
C VAL A 91 5.31 14.00 8.06
N GLN A 92 5.59 15.26 8.38
CA GLN A 92 4.56 16.29 8.56
C GLN A 92 3.83 16.58 7.24
N ALA A 93 4.56 16.65 6.12
CA ALA A 93 3.96 16.86 4.79
C ALA A 93 2.91 15.80 4.44
N LEU A 94 3.12 14.52 4.82
CA LEU A 94 2.12 13.47 4.64
C LEU A 94 0.82 13.75 5.40
N ARG A 95 0.90 14.38 6.57
CA ARG A 95 -0.26 14.70 7.42
C ARG A 95 -1.05 15.91 6.90
N GLU A 96 -0.47 16.70 6.01
CA GLU A 96 -1.17 17.82 5.36
C GLU A 96 -2.15 17.36 4.28
N TRP A 97 -1.98 16.13 3.78
CA TRP A 97 -2.88 15.56 2.78
C TRP A 97 -4.20 15.10 3.41
N THR A 98 -5.32 15.55 2.84
CA THR A 98 -6.67 15.19 3.29
C THR A 98 -7.29 14.12 2.39
N LEU A 99 -7.62 12.97 2.98
CA LEU A 99 -8.37 11.91 2.32
C LEU A 99 -9.86 12.27 2.28
N LEU A 100 -10.45 12.32 1.08
CA LEU A 100 -11.84 12.74 0.91
C LEU A 100 -12.88 11.66 1.26
N ASP A 101 -12.47 10.39 1.21
CA ASP A 101 -13.30 9.21 1.39
C ASP A 101 -12.61 8.20 2.32
N PRO A 102 -12.43 8.53 3.61
CA PRO A 102 -11.75 7.64 4.55
C PRO A 102 -12.51 6.32 4.72
N PRO A 103 -11.78 5.19 4.91
CA PRO A 103 -12.42 3.90 5.14
C PRO A 103 -13.24 3.94 6.43
N SER A 104 -14.37 3.24 6.44
CA SER A 104 -15.11 3.00 7.68
C SER A 104 -14.31 2.10 8.62
N GLY A 105 -14.44 2.31 9.93
CA GLY A 105 -13.89 1.40 10.93
C GLY A 105 -14.53 0.01 10.87
N LEU A 106 -13.97 -0.92 11.64
CA LEU A 106 -14.47 -2.29 11.74
C LEU A 106 -15.73 -2.34 12.63
N SER A 107 -16.75 -3.08 12.19
CA SER A 107 -17.98 -3.27 12.98
C SER A 107 -17.95 -4.51 13.88
N ALA A 108 -16.97 -5.39 13.68
CA ALA A 108 -16.79 -6.65 14.41
C ALA A 108 -15.32 -7.10 14.33
N ASP A 109 -14.97 -8.10 15.13
CA ASP A 109 -13.65 -8.72 15.12
C ASP A 109 -13.38 -9.45 13.80
N PRO A 110 -12.38 -9.00 13.00
CA PRO A 110 -12.08 -9.59 11.69
C PRO A 110 -11.39 -10.96 11.79
N TYR A 111 -10.95 -11.39 12.98
CA TYR A 111 -10.30 -12.69 13.21
C TYR A 111 -11.29 -13.84 13.43
N LEU A 112 -12.59 -13.54 13.52
CA LEU A 112 -13.64 -14.56 13.63
C LEU A 112 -13.99 -15.20 12.28
N ASP A 113 -13.57 -14.58 11.18
CA ASP A 113 -13.85 -15.01 9.82
C ASP A 113 -12.56 -15.28 9.03
N ALA A 114 -12.69 -15.94 7.87
CA ALA A 114 -11.57 -16.08 6.95
C ALA A 114 -11.18 -14.70 6.37
N PRO A 115 -9.88 -14.42 6.22
CA PRO A 115 -9.43 -13.14 5.65
C PRO A 115 -9.96 -12.97 4.22
N PRO A 116 -10.34 -11.74 3.82
CA PRO A 116 -10.75 -11.49 2.45
C PRO A 116 -9.57 -11.73 1.50
N ALA A 117 -9.87 -12.23 0.30
CA ALA A 117 -8.86 -12.46 -0.72
C ALA A 117 -8.26 -11.13 -1.20
N VAL A 118 -6.93 -11.06 -1.25
CA VAL A 118 -6.18 -9.94 -1.82
C VAL A 118 -5.68 -10.37 -3.20
N PRO A 119 -6.09 -9.71 -4.30
CA PRO A 119 -5.63 -10.09 -5.63
C PRO A 119 -4.12 -9.91 -5.78
N ASP A 120 -3.45 -10.93 -6.34
CA ASP A 120 -2.03 -10.88 -6.63
C ASP A 120 -1.71 -9.73 -7.59
N GLY A 121 -0.59 -9.06 -7.35
CA GLY A 121 -0.14 -7.89 -8.13
C GLY A 121 -0.95 -6.61 -7.91
N SER A 122 -2.04 -6.64 -7.14
CA SER A 122 -2.80 -5.42 -6.82
C SER A 122 -1.95 -4.39 -6.08
N VAL A 123 -2.29 -3.11 -6.25
CA VAL A 123 -1.64 -2.00 -5.58
C VAL A 123 -2.67 -0.98 -5.10
N CYS A 124 -2.37 -0.31 -3.98
CA CYS A 124 -3.10 0.86 -3.55
C CYS A 124 -2.37 2.10 -4.01
N ALA A 125 -3.09 3.01 -4.65
CA ALA A 125 -2.53 4.26 -5.16
C ALA A 125 -3.33 5.48 -4.68
N VAL A 126 -2.60 6.58 -4.51
CA VAL A 126 -3.10 7.92 -4.27
C VAL A 126 -3.56 8.50 -5.60
N VAL A 127 -4.83 8.87 -5.67
CA VAL A 127 -5.40 9.65 -6.78
C VAL A 127 -5.55 11.08 -6.29
N VAL A 128 -4.63 11.96 -6.70
CA VAL A 128 -4.68 13.37 -6.33
C VAL A 128 -5.92 14.02 -6.96
N VAL A 129 -6.68 14.72 -6.13
CA VAL A 129 -7.90 15.43 -6.55
C VAL A 129 -7.61 16.92 -6.74
N ASP A 130 -6.79 17.50 -5.87
CA ASP A 130 -6.39 18.91 -5.92
C ASP A 130 -5.04 19.03 -5.19
N HIS A 131 -3.96 19.35 -5.94
CA HIS A 131 -2.61 19.53 -5.38
C HIS A 131 -2.53 20.75 -4.46
N ASP A 132 -3.13 21.88 -4.85
CA ASP A 132 -3.08 23.13 -4.07
C ASP A 132 -3.77 22.97 -2.72
N LYS A 133 -4.84 22.17 -2.67
CA LYS A 133 -5.56 21.84 -1.43
C LYS A 133 -5.06 20.57 -0.75
N LYS A 134 -4.05 19.88 -1.33
CA LYS A 134 -3.55 18.58 -0.87
C LYS A 134 -4.66 17.58 -0.58
N THR A 135 -5.63 17.44 -1.49
CA THR A 135 -6.72 16.47 -1.34
C THR A 135 -6.57 15.29 -2.27
N TYR A 136 -6.92 14.10 -1.79
CA TYR A 136 -6.77 12.86 -2.55
C TYR A 136 -7.86 11.85 -2.23
N ARG A 137 -7.90 10.80 -3.06
CA ARG A 137 -8.62 9.55 -2.81
C ARG A 137 -7.66 8.37 -2.87
N LEU A 138 -8.05 7.28 -2.25
CA LEU A 138 -7.36 6.00 -2.39
C LEU A 138 -8.10 5.10 -3.38
N LYS A 139 -7.36 4.39 -4.22
CA LYS A 139 -7.94 3.41 -5.13
C LYS A 139 -7.04 2.19 -5.27
N THR A 140 -7.66 1.02 -5.16
CA THR A 140 -7.04 -0.25 -5.51
C THR A 140 -7.02 -0.40 -7.03
N PHE A 141 -5.84 -0.70 -7.57
CA PHE A 141 -5.63 -1.05 -8.97
C PHE A 141 -5.20 -2.51 -9.08
N ALA A 142 -5.49 -3.13 -10.22
CA ALA A 142 -5.15 -4.52 -10.49
C ALA A 142 -3.63 -4.75 -10.64
N SER A 143 -2.89 -3.71 -11.02
CA SER A 143 -1.44 -3.74 -11.17
C SER A 143 -0.86 -2.34 -11.01
N TRP A 144 0.46 -2.30 -10.85
CA TRP A 144 1.24 -1.07 -10.87
C TRP A 144 1.01 -0.26 -12.16
N ASP A 145 1.18 -0.89 -13.31
CA ASP A 145 0.96 -0.28 -14.63
C ASP A 145 -0.44 0.34 -14.77
N ALA A 146 -1.47 -0.30 -14.20
CA ALA A 146 -2.83 0.20 -14.24
C ALA A 146 -3.01 1.47 -13.37
N ALA A 147 -2.28 1.58 -12.26
CA ALA A 147 -2.26 2.80 -11.45
C ALA A 147 -1.55 3.94 -12.20
N GLU A 148 -0.37 3.67 -12.78
CA GLU A 148 0.39 4.66 -13.55
C GLU A 148 -0.37 5.15 -14.78
N ALA A 149 -1.00 4.24 -15.53
CA ALA A 149 -1.83 4.59 -16.69
C ALA A 149 -3.03 5.48 -16.31
N ALA A 150 -3.46 5.43 -15.05
CA ALA A 150 -4.50 6.30 -14.51
C ALA A 150 -3.97 7.61 -13.90
N GLY A 151 -2.66 7.86 -13.97
CA GLY A 151 -2.00 8.99 -13.33
C GLY A 151 -2.03 8.94 -11.80
N ALA A 152 -2.21 7.76 -11.22
CA ALA A 152 -2.22 7.55 -9.78
C ALA A 152 -0.81 7.23 -9.26
N ILE A 153 -0.52 7.63 -8.03
CA ILE A 153 0.80 7.43 -7.39
C ILE A 153 0.70 6.20 -6.49
N VAL A 154 1.38 5.11 -6.85
CA VAL A 154 1.38 3.89 -6.03
C VAL A 154 1.99 4.18 -4.66
N THR A 155 1.27 3.80 -3.59
CA THR A 155 1.68 4.08 -2.21
C THR A 155 1.99 2.81 -1.42
N HIS A 156 1.43 1.66 -1.79
CA HIS A 156 1.83 0.32 -1.32
C HIS A 156 1.26 -0.78 -2.22
N GLY A 157 1.81 -1.98 -2.14
CA GLY A 157 1.22 -3.18 -2.76
C GLY A 157 0.03 -3.75 -1.99
N GLY A 158 -0.79 -4.56 -2.64
CA GLY A 158 -2.06 -5.06 -2.11
C GLY A 158 -3.21 -4.05 -2.30
N ILE A 159 -4.35 -4.36 -1.70
CA ILE A 159 -5.54 -3.49 -1.77
C ILE A 159 -5.41 -2.26 -0.86
N CYS A 160 -6.12 -1.18 -1.18
CA CYS A 160 -6.37 -0.12 -0.20
C CYS A 160 -7.22 -0.67 0.96
N GLY A 161 -6.78 -0.43 2.19
CA GLY A 161 -7.40 -0.88 3.41
C GLY A 161 -7.38 0.19 4.51
N LEU A 162 -7.59 -0.26 5.74
CA LEU A 162 -7.81 0.62 6.90
C LEU A 162 -6.59 1.48 7.27
N CYS A 163 -5.38 1.02 6.94
CA CYS A 163 -4.11 1.70 7.21
C CYS A 163 -3.47 2.34 5.96
N SER A 164 -4.20 2.39 4.85
CA SER A 164 -3.72 2.99 3.60
C SER A 164 -3.61 4.52 3.57
N PRO A 165 -4.35 5.32 4.36
CA PRO A 165 -4.19 6.78 4.35
C PRO A 165 -2.75 7.27 4.52
N LEU A 166 -2.41 8.41 3.92
CA LEU A 166 -1.11 9.05 4.06
C LEU A 166 -0.81 9.48 5.52
N SER A 167 -1.86 9.77 6.31
CA SER A 167 -1.71 9.99 7.76
C SER A 167 -1.20 8.75 8.49
N ASP A 168 -1.59 7.55 8.07
CA ASP A 168 -1.10 6.30 8.64
C ASP A 168 0.30 5.96 8.10
N LEU A 169 0.58 6.28 6.83
CA LEU A 169 1.95 6.25 6.30
C LEU A 169 2.89 7.14 7.14
N ALA A 170 2.43 8.30 7.60
CA ALA A 170 3.23 9.18 8.46
C ALA A 170 3.63 8.50 9.78
N VAL A 171 2.77 7.66 10.36
CA VAL A 171 3.12 6.84 11.53
C VAL A 171 4.14 5.77 11.17
N TYR A 172 3.91 5.04 10.07
CA TYR A 172 4.83 3.99 9.62
C TYR A 172 6.23 4.51 9.29
N ALA A 173 6.29 5.69 8.66
CA ALA A 173 7.50 6.36 8.22
C ALA A 173 8.23 7.11 9.35
N GLY A 174 7.48 7.74 10.26
CA GLY A 174 8.04 8.53 11.35
C GLY A 174 8.55 7.68 12.51
N GLU A 175 7.88 6.57 12.82
CA GLU A 175 8.32 5.65 13.89
C GLU A 175 9.16 4.51 13.30
N LYS A 176 10.47 4.55 13.54
CA LYS A 176 11.45 3.58 13.02
C LYS A 176 11.32 2.22 13.71
N ASP A 177 10.92 2.22 14.98
CA ASP A 177 10.61 1.01 15.74
C ASP A 177 9.21 1.09 16.34
N LEU A 178 8.22 0.72 15.55
CA LEU A 178 6.83 0.68 16.02
C LEU A 178 6.51 -0.60 16.79
N THR A 179 7.36 -1.62 16.69
CA THR A 179 7.18 -2.88 17.41
C THR A 179 7.17 -2.60 18.91
N THR A 180 8.09 -1.76 19.39
CA THR A 180 8.17 -1.36 20.80
C THR A 180 6.88 -0.67 21.31
N PRO A 181 6.43 0.46 20.76
CA PRO A 181 5.26 1.18 21.27
C PRO A 181 3.95 0.41 21.06
N VAL A 182 3.76 -0.32 19.94
CA VAL A 182 2.55 -1.13 19.74
C VAL A 182 2.48 -2.29 20.74
N ARG A 183 3.60 -2.98 21.00
CA ARG A 183 3.65 -4.01 22.05
C ARG A 183 3.36 -3.41 23.43
N ALA A 184 3.87 -2.21 23.70
CA ALA A 184 3.60 -1.52 24.96
C ALA A 184 2.09 -1.23 25.13
N CYS A 185 1.40 -0.79 24.07
CA CYS A 185 -0.06 -0.64 24.10
C CYS A 185 -0.77 -1.94 24.47
N GLY A 186 -0.41 -3.06 23.82
CA GLY A 186 -1.01 -4.36 24.10
C GLY A 186 -0.76 -4.86 25.53
N LEU A 187 0.46 -4.66 26.06
CA LEU A 187 0.81 -5.05 27.43
C LEU A 187 0.14 -4.16 28.49
N GLN A 188 -0.11 -2.89 28.19
CA GLN A 188 -0.80 -1.98 29.10
C GLN A 188 -2.31 -2.26 29.17
N ASN A 189 -2.88 -2.79 28.09
CA ASN A 189 -4.32 -2.97 27.92
C ASN A 189 -4.68 -4.45 27.69
N LEU A 190 -4.07 -5.37 28.45
CA LEU A 190 -4.23 -6.82 28.27
C LEU A 190 -5.71 -7.25 28.16
N GLY A 191 -6.16 -7.54 26.93
CA GLY A 191 -7.53 -7.95 26.62
C GLY A 191 -8.57 -6.81 26.61
N ASP A 192 -8.16 -5.57 26.86
CA ASP A 192 -8.97 -4.36 26.76
C ASP A 192 -8.80 -3.72 25.37
N PHE A 193 -9.74 -4.03 24.48
CA PHE A 193 -9.76 -3.51 23.11
C PHE A 193 -9.77 -1.97 23.06
N ASP A 194 -10.64 -1.34 23.85
CA ASP A 194 -10.83 0.12 23.79
C ASP A 194 -9.60 0.84 24.34
N GLY A 195 -8.99 0.30 25.40
CA GLY A 195 -7.72 0.78 25.94
C GLY A 195 -6.58 0.67 24.91
N ASP A 196 -6.42 -0.49 24.27
CA ASP A 196 -5.37 -0.71 23.26
C ASP A 196 -5.55 0.21 22.05
N LYS A 197 -6.78 0.28 21.53
CA LYS A 197 -7.15 1.21 20.45
C LYS A 197 -6.82 2.66 20.80
N GLN A 198 -7.18 3.11 22.01
CA GLN A 198 -6.90 4.47 22.43
C GLN A 198 -5.40 4.76 22.52
N CYS A 199 -4.59 3.80 22.95
CA CYS A 199 -3.13 3.90 22.95
C CYS A 199 -2.59 4.03 21.51
N LEU A 200 -3.08 3.21 20.58
CA LEU A 200 -2.70 3.24 19.16
C LEU A 200 -3.07 4.57 18.48
N LEU A 201 -4.24 5.16 18.83
CA LEU A 201 -4.63 6.50 18.39
C LEU A 201 -3.63 7.57 18.86
N GLN A 202 -3.09 7.46 20.08
CA GLN A 202 -2.10 8.39 20.61
C GLN A 202 -0.74 8.27 19.90
N LEU A 203 -0.42 7.12 19.30
CA LEU A 203 0.72 6.98 18.38
C LEU A 203 0.50 7.70 17.04
N GLY A 204 -0.74 8.13 16.77
CA GLY A 204 -1.10 8.94 15.61
C GLY A 204 -1.76 8.16 14.47
N PHE A 205 -2.14 6.89 14.69
CA PHE A 205 -2.94 6.14 13.73
C PHE A 205 -4.34 6.74 13.58
N SER A 206 -4.91 6.60 12.39
CA SER A 206 -6.33 6.83 12.16
C SER A 206 -7.18 5.82 12.94
N SER A 207 -8.42 6.19 13.28
CA SER A 207 -9.33 5.28 14.00
C SER A 207 -9.53 3.92 13.31
N PRO A 208 -9.74 3.85 11.97
CA PRO A 208 -9.83 2.56 11.29
C PRO A 208 -8.53 1.74 11.35
N CYS A 209 -7.36 2.37 11.24
CA CYS A 209 -6.09 1.65 11.36
C CYS A 209 -5.83 1.16 12.79
N ALA A 210 -6.19 1.97 13.80
CA ALA A 210 -6.11 1.59 15.20
C ALA A 210 -7.03 0.39 15.53
N ASP A 211 -8.22 0.29 14.91
CA ASP A 211 -9.11 -0.87 15.08
C ASP A 211 -8.41 -2.19 14.71
N ILE A 212 -7.85 -2.27 13.50
CA ILE A 212 -7.24 -3.52 13.03
C ILE A 212 -5.95 -3.85 13.78
N TRP A 213 -5.19 -2.85 14.22
CA TRP A 213 -4.05 -3.07 15.11
C TRP A 213 -4.49 -3.61 16.48
N ALA A 214 -5.55 -3.06 17.09
CA ALA A 214 -6.03 -3.54 18.38
C ALA A 214 -6.53 -5.00 18.30
N TYR A 215 -7.30 -5.34 17.27
CA TYR A 215 -7.69 -6.73 17.03
C TYR A 215 -6.49 -7.65 16.77
N ASN A 216 -5.49 -7.19 16.01
CA ASN A 216 -4.25 -7.95 15.80
C ASN A 216 -3.53 -8.22 17.11
N THR A 217 -3.37 -7.20 17.95
CA THR A 217 -2.74 -7.33 19.27
C THR A 217 -3.47 -8.36 20.13
N MET A 218 -4.79 -8.28 20.23
CA MET A 218 -5.60 -9.22 21.02
C MET A 218 -5.53 -10.65 20.48
N HIS A 219 -5.61 -10.82 19.16
CA HIS A 219 -5.51 -12.13 18.53
C HIS A 219 -4.12 -12.74 18.78
N THR A 220 -3.04 -11.98 18.53
CA THR A 220 -1.66 -12.41 18.80
C THR A 220 -1.43 -12.72 20.28
N ALA A 221 -1.98 -11.91 21.19
CA ALA A 221 -1.93 -12.18 22.62
C ALA A 221 -2.71 -13.44 23.01
N THR A 222 -3.65 -13.91 22.20
CA THR A 222 -4.39 -15.16 22.44
C THR A 222 -3.62 -16.37 21.89
N VAL A 223 -3.13 -16.30 20.66
CA VAL A 223 -2.59 -17.46 19.93
C VAL A 223 -1.07 -17.60 20.03
N CYS A 224 -0.35 -16.51 20.32
CA CYS A 224 1.12 -16.47 20.41
C CYS A 224 1.62 -16.12 21.83
N ASN A 225 0.73 -16.07 22.83
CA ASN A 225 1.05 -15.57 24.18
C ASN A 225 2.33 -16.15 24.77
N GLN A 226 2.40 -17.48 24.87
CA GLN A 226 3.47 -18.16 25.58
C GLN A 226 4.84 -17.87 24.95
N ILE A 227 4.92 -17.93 23.62
CA ILE A 227 6.16 -17.71 22.89
C ILE A 227 6.56 -16.23 22.94
N CYS A 228 5.60 -15.32 22.79
CA CYS A 228 5.86 -13.88 22.83
C CYS A 228 6.25 -13.37 24.23
N LEU A 229 5.64 -13.89 25.30
CA LEU A 229 6.05 -13.59 26.67
C LEU A 229 7.48 -14.05 26.95
N SER A 230 7.88 -15.21 26.44
CA SER A 230 9.25 -15.72 26.61
C SER A 230 10.31 -14.92 25.83
N LEU A 231 9.90 -14.12 24.85
CA LEU A 231 10.76 -13.38 23.93
C LEU A 231 10.55 -11.86 24.01
N LEU A 232 9.98 -11.34 25.10
CA LEU A 232 9.71 -9.90 25.25
C LEU A 232 10.96 -9.03 25.07
N ASP A 233 12.08 -9.48 25.64
CA ASP A 233 13.38 -8.79 25.57
C ASP A 233 14.30 -9.36 24.49
N ALA A 234 13.86 -10.37 23.75
CA ALA A 234 14.67 -10.97 22.70
C ALA A 234 14.81 -10.01 21.50
N PRO A 235 15.95 -10.04 20.80
CA PRO A 235 16.11 -9.27 19.57
C PRO A 235 15.08 -9.67 18.51
N TYR A 236 14.70 -8.73 17.65
CA TYR A 236 13.69 -8.98 16.62
C TYR A 236 14.16 -9.96 15.55
N ASN A 237 15.43 -9.89 15.18
CA ASN A 237 16.06 -10.78 14.24
C ASN A 237 17.03 -11.73 14.95
N VAL A 238 17.14 -12.94 14.41
CA VAL A 238 18.19 -13.90 14.77
C VAL A 238 19.41 -13.71 13.87
N ALA A 239 20.54 -14.30 14.25
CA ALA A 239 21.85 -14.02 13.62
C ALA A 239 21.92 -14.33 12.11
N ASP A 240 21.06 -15.21 11.60
CA ASP A 240 20.97 -15.57 10.17
C ASP A 240 20.11 -14.58 9.35
N GLY A 241 19.55 -13.55 9.99
CA GLY A 241 18.67 -12.57 9.36
C GLY A 241 17.18 -12.89 9.45
N GLY A 242 16.82 -14.09 9.90
CA GLY A 242 15.44 -14.47 10.21
C GLY A 242 14.85 -13.62 11.33
N ILE A 243 13.54 -13.72 11.52
CA ILE A 243 12.85 -13.12 12.68
C ILE A 243 12.75 -14.11 13.83
N ASN A 244 12.68 -13.61 15.06
CA ASN A 244 12.46 -14.44 16.23
C ASN A 244 11.08 -15.13 16.20
N ASP A 245 10.91 -16.17 17.01
CA ASP A 245 9.73 -17.03 16.93
C ASP A 245 8.42 -16.33 17.34
N CYS A 246 8.48 -15.29 18.17
CA CYS A 246 7.30 -14.49 18.50
C CYS A 246 6.79 -13.74 17.26
N LEU A 247 7.69 -13.04 16.56
CA LEU A 247 7.36 -12.33 15.33
C LEU A 247 6.94 -13.31 14.22
N ALA A 248 7.58 -14.49 14.14
CA ALA A 248 7.17 -15.53 13.20
C ALA A 248 5.75 -16.02 13.49
N CYS A 249 5.40 -16.23 14.77
CA CYS A 249 4.05 -16.60 15.18
C CYS A 249 3.02 -15.53 14.80
N ASP A 250 3.29 -14.26 15.12
CA ASP A 250 2.42 -13.13 14.75
C ASP A 250 2.21 -13.08 13.22
N GLU A 251 3.29 -13.17 12.43
CA GLU A 251 3.18 -13.13 10.97
C GLU A 251 2.41 -14.31 10.37
N HIS A 252 2.46 -15.48 11.02
CA HIS A 252 1.77 -16.68 10.57
C HIS A 252 0.30 -16.71 10.99
N MET A 253 0.03 -16.38 12.26
CA MET A 253 -1.28 -16.55 12.87
C MET A 253 -2.17 -15.32 12.66
N SER A 254 -1.61 -14.11 12.81
CA SER A 254 -2.38 -12.87 12.72
C SER A 254 -2.17 -12.13 11.40
N GLY A 255 -0.99 -12.31 10.80
CA GLY A 255 -0.58 -11.66 9.56
C GLY A 255 -1.56 -11.76 8.39
N PRO A 256 -2.21 -12.91 8.09
CA PRO A 256 -3.14 -13.01 6.97
C PRO A 256 -4.35 -12.07 7.07
N VAL A 257 -5.00 -12.04 8.24
CA VAL A 257 -6.15 -11.13 8.50
C VAL A 257 -5.67 -9.69 8.58
N PHE A 258 -4.60 -9.41 9.34
CA PHE A 258 -4.07 -8.06 9.45
C PHE A 258 -3.76 -7.45 8.08
N LYS A 259 -2.99 -8.15 7.23
CA LYS A 259 -2.60 -7.64 5.91
C LYS A 259 -3.81 -7.42 5.01
N ALA A 260 -4.80 -8.31 5.05
CA ALA A 260 -5.98 -8.22 4.21
C ALA A 260 -6.88 -7.02 4.56
N TYR A 261 -6.99 -6.66 5.84
CA TYR A 261 -7.78 -5.50 6.28
C TYR A 261 -6.98 -4.19 6.34
N ALA A 262 -5.75 -4.22 6.84
CA ALA A 262 -4.91 -3.04 6.95
C ALA A 262 -4.53 -2.49 5.57
N GLY A 263 -4.29 -3.37 4.59
CA GLY A 263 -3.81 -3.03 3.25
C GLY A 263 -2.34 -2.60 3.25
N ARG A 264 -1.94 -1.72 4.18
CA ARG A 264 -0.58 -1.22 4.34
C ARG A 264 0.20 -1.95 5.43
N THR A 265 1.44 -2.29 5.11
CA THR A 265 2.50 -2.67 6.05
C THR A 265 3.77 -1.90 5.68
N ARG A 266 4.79 -1.90 6.55
CA ARG A 266 6.09 -1.31 6.16
C ARG A 266 6.73 -2.02 4.96
N ARG A 267 6.59 -3.34 4.86
CA ARG A 267 7.17 -4.19 3.80
C ARG A 267 6.62 -3.85 2.41
N ASN A 268 5.30 -3.90 2.25
CA ASN A 268 4.66 -3.59 0.97
C ASN A 268 4.61 -2.08 0.66
N THR A 269 5.14 -1.23 1.55
CA THR A 269 5.31 0.20 1.32
C THR A 269 6.75 0.56 0.94
N GLY A 270 7.74 -0.29 1.24
CA GLY A 270 9.15 0.09 1.06
C GLY A 270 9.67 1.04 2.14
N VAL A 271 9.06 1.03 3.33
CA VAL A 271 9.51 1.83 4.48
C VAL A 271 10.39 0.95 5.36
N PRO A 272 11.66 1.33 5.62
CA PRO A 272 12.54 0.53 6.45
C PRO A 272 12.12 0.63 7.93
N SER A 273 12.40 -0.43 8.70
CA SER A 273 12.01 -0.54 10.11
C SER A 273 13.09 -1.24 10.93
N ALA A 274 12.94 -1.19 12.26
CA ALA A 274 13.81 -1.93 13.17
C ALA A 274 13.75 -3.45 12.99
N ILE A 275 12.73 -4.01 12.33
CA ILE A 275 12.75 -5.41 11.94
C ILE A 275 13.25 -5.53 10.50
N CYS A 276 14.38 -6.20 10.34
CA CYS A 276 15.01 -6.40 9.05
C CYS A 276 14.32 -7.53 8.26
N ARG A 277 14.18 -7.34 6.95
CA ARG A 277 13.49 -8.29 6.06
C ARG A 277 14.32 -8.59 4.82
N PRO A 278 14.23 -9.79 4.23
CA PRO A 278 14.86 -10.05 2.95
C PRO A 278 14.42 -9.03 1.90
N CYS A 279 15.38 -8.50 1.14
CA CYS A 279 15.09 -7.51 0.09
C CYS A 279 14.06 -7.99 -0.93
N SER A 280 14.01 -9.29 -1.21
CA SER A 280 13.01 -9.92 -2.09
C SER A 280 11.56 -9.82 -1.59
N THR A 281 11.34 -9.41 -0.34
CA THR A 281 10.00 -9.31 0.28
C THR A 281 9.51 -7.86 0.44
N VAL A 282 10.28 -6.90 -0.07
CA VAL A 282 10.04 -5.47 0.09
C VAL A 282 9.73 -4.86 -1.26
N LEU A 283 8.70 -4.01 -1.32
CA LEU A 283 8.39 -3.27 -2.53
C LEU A 283 9.23 -2.00 -2.64
N HIS A 284 9.76 -1.74 -3.83
CA HIS A 284 10.56 -0.56 -4.12
C HIS A 284 9.65 0.59 -4.57
N ILE A 285 9.18 1.39 -3.62
CA ILE A 285 8.23 2.48 -3.87
C ILE A 285 8.91 3.82 -3.68
N GLU A 286 8.69 4.74 -4.61
CA GLU A 286 9.04 6.15 -4.44
C GLU A 286 7.85 6.88 -3.85
N HIS A 287 8.08 7.58 -2.76
CA HIS A 287 7.05 8.38 -2.11
C HIS A 287 7.24 9.85 -2.47
N ASP A 288 6.71 10.20 -3.62
CA ASP A 288 6.59 11.57 -4.09
C ASP A 288 5.12 11.87 -4.34
N TYR A 289 4.57 12.80 -3.57
CA TYR A 289 3.14 13.14 -3.61
C TYR A 289 2.92 14.61 -3.96
N GLU A 290 3.99 15.41 -4.06
CA GLU A 290 3.89 16.85 -4.31
C GLU A 290 3.71 17.17 -5.80
#